data_AF-W1XUL0-F1
#
_entry.id   AF-W1XUL0-F1
#
_cell.length_a   1.000
_cell.length_b   1.000
_cell.length_c   1.000
_cell.angle_alpha   90.00
_cell.angle_beta   90.00
_cell.angle_gamma   90.00
#
_symmetry.space_group_name_H-M   'P 1'
#
loop_
_entity.id
_entity.type
_entity.pdbx_description
1 polymer ?
#
loop_
_entity_poly.entity_id
_entity_poly.type
_entity_poly.pdbx_seq_one_letter_code
_entity_poly.pdbx_strand_id
1 'polypeptide(L)' 'RALEWLDVQPEDRVLDLFCGMGNFTLPLAKQAASVVGVEGVPALVEKGQQNARLNGLHNVTFYHENLE' A
#
# COMPACT_ATOMS: atom_id res chain seq x y z
N ARG A 1 12.62 10.45 0.03
CA ARG A 1 12.12 11.32 1.13
C ARG A 1 11.04 10.67 1.97
N ALA A 2 9.79 10.44 1.53
CA ALA A 2 8.77 9.84 2.41
C ALA A 2 9.19 8.47 3.01
N LEU A 3 9.70 7.55 2.18
CA LEU A 3 10.19 6.24 2.66
C LEU A 3 11.42 6.37 3.58
N GLU A 4 12.31 7.33 3.31
CA GLU A 4 13.48 7.58 4.17
C GLU A 4 13.07 8.12 5.53
N TRP A 5 12.02 8.95 5.59
CA TRP A 5 11.51 9.51 6.84
C TRP A 5 10.76 8.48 7.68
N LEU A 6 10.08 7.53 7.03
CA LEU A 6 9.41 6.42 7.71
C LEU A 6 10.39 5.38 8.26
N ASP A 7 11.63 5.35 7.74
CA ASP A 7 12.69 4.41 8.13
C ASP A 7 12.16 2.98 8.28
N VAL A 8 11.49 2.50 7.22
CA VAL A 8 10.74 1.25 7.24
C VAL A 8 11.68 0.06 7.40
N GLN A 9 11.42 -0.75 8.42
CA GLN A 9 12.18 -1.96 8.72
C GLN A 9 11.50 -3.21 8.13
N PRO A 10 12.28 -4.29 7.86
CA PRO A 10 11.76 -5.55 7.32
C PRO A 10 10.62 -6.20 8.12
N GLU A 11 10.54 -5.94 9.42
CA GLU A 11 9.52 -6.44 10.35
C GLU A 11 8.27 -5.56 10.44
N ASP A 12 8.29 -4.37 9.84
CA ASP A 12 7.23 -3.40 10.03
C ASP A 12 5.92 -3.81 9.35
N ARG A 13 4.83 -3.41 9.99
CA ARG A 13 3.48 -3.47 9.44
C ARG A 13 3.01 -2.05 9.19
N VAL A 14 2.86 -1.68 7.92
CA VAL A 14 2.58 -0.30 7.52
C VAL A 14 1.12 -0.14 7.10
N LEU A 15 0.48 0.92 7.56
CA LEU A 15 -0.84 1.36 7.11
C LEU A 15 -0.69 2.62 6.26
N ASP A 16 -1.22 2.57 5.03
CA ASP A 16 -1.25 3.67 4.07
C ASP A 16 -2.72 4.09 3.86
N LEU A 17 -3.10 5.26 4.38
CA LEU A 17 -4.45 5.81 4.30
C LEU A 17 -4.58 6.76 3.10
N PHE A 18 -5.75 6.75 2.44
CA PHE A 18 -5.97 7.46 1.18
C PHE A 18 -4.95 7.04 0.11
N CYS A 19 -4.72 5.72 0.00
CA CYS A 19 -3.58 5.17 -0.72
C CYS A 19 -3.68 5.27 -2.25
N GLY A 20 -4.85 5.65 -2.78
CA GLY A 20 -5.15 5.67 -4.20
C GLY A 20 -4.84 4.33 -4.86
N MET A 21 -4.12 4.39 -5.99
CA MET A 21 -3.67 3.21 -6.74
C MET A 21 -2.32 2.63 -6.27
N GLY A 22 -1.84 3.03 -5.09
CA GLY A 22 -0.67 2.43 -4.44
C GLY A 22 0.67 3.14 -4.65
N ASN A 23 0.69 4.46 -4.82
CA ASN A 23 1.93 5.21 -5.09
C ASN A 23 2.98 5.06 -3.97
N PHE A 24 2.55 5.04 -2.70
CA PHE A 24 3.41 4.76 -1.56
C PHE A 24 3.33 3.30 -1.12
N THR A 25 2.13 2.73 -1.13
CA THR A 25 1.87 1.34 -0.72
C THR A 25 2.79 0.33 -1.39
N LEU A 26 3.01 0.45 -2.71
CA LEU A 26 3.79 -0.53 -3.47
C LEU A 26 5.30 -0.40 -3.22
N PRO A 27 5.91 0.81 -3.19
CA PRO A 27 7.28 0.97 -2.69
C PRO A 27 7.47 0.52 -1.24
N LEU A 28 6.52 0.80 -0.35
CA LEU A 28 6.57 0.38 1.06
C LEU A 28 6.59 -1.15 1.18
N ALA A 29 5.81 -1.85 0.36
CA ALA A 29 5.74 -3.31 0.35
C ALA A 29 7.05 -3.99 -0.07
N LYS A 30 7.99 -3.26 -0.70
CA LYS A 30 9.33 -3.78 -0.99
C LYS A 30 10.27 -3.78 0.22
N GLN A 31 9.90 -3.07 1.30
CA GLN A 31 10.73 -2.91 2.49
C GLN A 31 10.08 -3.51 3.74
N ALA A 32 8.77 -3.31 3.91
CA ALA A 32 8.02 -3.77 5.09
C ALA A 32 7.68 -5.27 5.06
N ALA A 33 7.39 -5.85 6.23
CA ALA A 33 6.84 -7.20 6.33
C ALA A 33 5.47 -7.29 5.65
N SER A 34 4.62 -6.29 5.87
CA SER A 34 3.31 -6.20 5.23
C SER A 34 2.79 -4.76 5.16
N VAL A 35 1.97 -4.49 4.16
CA VAL A 35 1.36 -3.17 3.96
C VAL A 35 -0.15 -3.31 3.74
N VAL A 36 -0.92 -2.45 4.40
CA VAL A 36 -2.36 -2.28 4.15
C VAL A 36 -2.58 -0.91 3.54
N GLY A 37 -3.20 -0.87 2.36
CA GLY A 37 -3.69 0.37 1.74
C GLY A 37 -5.20 0.50 1.94
N VAL A 38 -5.68 1.66 2.37
CA VAL A 38 -7.12 1.97 2.48
C VAL A 38 -7.47 3.17 1.60
N GLU A 39 -8.49 3.01 0.76
CA GLU A 39 -8.88 3.99 -0.25
C GLU A 39 -10.40 4.05 -0.41
N GLY A 40 -10.96 5.24 -0.63
CA GLY A 40 -12.40 5.48 -0.76
C GLY A 40 -12.96 5.31 -2.18
N VAL A 41 -12.10 5.21 -3.20
CA VAL A 41 -12.52 5.01 -4.60
C VAL A 41 -12.28 3.55 -5.03
N PRO A 42 -13.34 2.74 -5.27
CA PRO A 42 -13.21 1.31 -5.63
C PRO A 42 -12.31 1.05 -6.84
N ALA A 43 -12.41 1.88 -7.88
CA ALA A 43 -11.61 1.74 -9.09
C ALA A 43 -10.10 1.92 -8.82
N LEU A 44 -9.72 2.74 -7.85
CA LEU A 44 -8.32 2.92 -7.46
C LEU A 44 -7.82 1.74 -6.63
N VAL A 45 -8.66 1.16 -5.76
CA VAL A 45 -8.38 -0.09 -5.03
C VAL A 45 -8.10 -1.24 -6.00
N GLU A 46 -8.97 -1.44 -7.00
CA GLU A 46 -8.77 -2.47 -8.03
C GLU A 46 -7.46 -2.26 -8.79
N LYS A 47 -7.14 -1.00 -9.12
CA LYS A 47 -5.89 -0.65 -9.79
C LYS A 47 -4.67 -0.93 -8.91
N GLY A 48 -4.73 -0.62 -7.61
CA GLY A 48 -3.69 -0.93 -6.64
C GLY A 48 -3.43 -2.43 -6.55
N GLN A 49 -4.48 -3.24 -6.47
CA GLN A 49 -4.38 -4.70 -6.47
C GLN A 49 -3.78 -5.25 -7.78
N GLN A 50 -4.16 -4.70 -8.94
CA GLN A 50 -3.55 -5.06 -10.23
C GLN A 50 -2.06 -4.71 -10.26
N ASN A 51 -1.69 -3.51 -9.81
CA ASN A 51 -0.30 -3.05 -9.78
C ASN A 51 0.54 -3.92 -8.84
N ALA A 52 0.01 -4.31 -7.67
CA ALA A 52 0.68 -5.26 -6.77
C ALA A 52 0.98 -6.59 -7.46
N ARG A 53 -0.02 -7.18 -8.14
CA ARG A 53 0.18 -8.43 -8.92
C ARG A 53 1.21 -8.27 -10.02
N LEU A 54 1.16 -7.17 -10.78
CA LEU A 54 2.12 -6.89 -11.86
C LEU A 54 3.56 -6.72 -11.34
N ASN A 55 3.73 -6.27 -10.10
CA ASN A 55 5.04 -6.13 -9.45
C ASN A 55 5.44 -7.35 -8.61
N GLY A 56 4.64 -8.43 -8.60
CA GLY A 56 4.93 -9.63 -7.79
C GLY A 56 4.90 -9.38 -6.28
N LEU A 57 4.15 -8.37 -5.82
CA LEU A 57 4.04 -8.03 -4.41
C LEU A 57 2.89 -8.82 -3.77
N HIS A 58 3.24 -9.73 -2.86
CA HIS A 58 2.30 -10.64 -2.19
C HIS A 58 1.97 -10.24 -0.74
N ASN A 59 2.70 -9.26 -0.20
CA ASN A 59 2.60 -8.77 1.18
C ASN A 59 1.80 -7.47 1.30
N VAL A 60 0.97 -7.15 0.30
CA VAL A 60 0.14 -5.94 0.29
C VAL A 60 -1.34 -6.31 0.16
N THR A 61 -2.18 -5.66 0.96
CA THR A 61 -3.64 -5.78 0.90
C THR A 61 -4.26 -4.40 0.71
N PHE A 62 -5.26 -4.28 -0.17
CA PHE A 62 -6.01 -3.04 -0.38
C PHE A 62 -7.46 -3.22 0.06
N TYR A 63 -7.98 -2.25 0.81
CA TYR A 63 -9.38 -2.18 1.24
C TYR A 63 -10.07 -0.94 0.67
N HIS A 64 -11.35 -1.11 0.31
CA HIS A 64 -12.23 0.00 -0.01
C HIS A 64 -13.05 0.35 1.23
N GLU A 65 -12.81 1.52 1.81
CA GLU A 65 -13.52 1.99 3.01
C GLU A 65 -13.78 3.50 2.93
N ASN A 66 -14.87 3.95 3.57
CA ASN A 66 -15.08 5.39 3.79
C ASN A 66 -14.21 5.85 4.98
N LEU A 67 -13.40 6.89 4.77
CA LEU A 67 -12.46 7.43 5.75
C LEU A 67 -12.92 8.77 6.35
N GLU A 68 -14.18 9.17 6.12
CA GLU A 68 -14.85 10.29 6.78
C GLU A 68 -15.31 9.99 8.21
#